data_AF-A0A2E9C5G2-F1
#
_entry.id   AF-A0A2E9C5G2-F1
#
_cell.length_a   1.000
_cell.length_b   1.000
_cell.length_c   1.000
_cell.angle_alpha   90.00
_cell.angle_beta   90.00
_cell.angle_gamma   90.00
#
_symmetry.space_group_name_H-M   'P 1'
#
loop_
_entity.id
_entity.type
_entity.pdbx_description
1 polymer ?
#
loop_
_entity_poly.entity_id
_entity_poly.type
_entity_poly.pdbx_seq_one_letter_code
_entity_poly.pdbx_strand_id
1 'polypeptide(L)'
;MTSAIQRPFRVLGIQQIAIGGPDKTRLQKLWVDMLGLEVTGTFRSERENVDEDICAIGTGPFKVEVDLMQPLDPEKKPAVHATPLNHVGLWIDDLPTAVEWLTSQGVRFAPGGIRRGAAGFDICFLHPKANDEFPIAGEGVLIEMVQAPPEVVKAFDALAGR
;
A
#
# COMPACT_ATOMS: atom_id res chain seq x y z
N MET A 1 0.62 -27.15 20.06
CA MET A 1 -0.30 -25.99 19.91
C MET A 1 0.55 -24.74 20.07
N THR A 2 0.89 -24.07 18.98
CA THR A 2 1.57 -22.78 19.04
C THR A 2 0.63 -21.78 19.68
N SER A 3 1.03 -21.13 20.77
CA SER A 3 0.36 -19.94 21.27
C SER A 3 0.15 -18.99 20.09
N ALA A 4 -1.08 -18.56 19.85
CA ALA A 4 -1.35 -17.59 18.80
C ALA A 4 -0.60 -16.31 19.18
N ILE A 5 0.33 -15.87 18.32
CA ILE A 5 1.07 -14.63 18.54
C ILE A 5 0.04 -13.50 18.60
N GLN A 6 -0.09 -12.88 19.77
CA GLN A 6 -1.01 -11.77 19.97
C GLN A 6 -0.33 -10.47 19.57
N ARG A 7 -0.71 -9.94 18.40
CA ARG A 7 -0.24 -8.66 17.88
C ARG A 7 -0.90 -7.51 18.66
N PRO A 8 -0.17 -6.44 19.03
CA PRO A 8 -0.73 -5.27 19.71
C PRO A 8 -1.41 -4.28 18.76
N PHE A 9 -1.62 -4.66 17.50
CA PHE A 9 -2.27 -3.89 16.45
C PHE A 9 -3.09 -4.83 15.56
N ARG A 10 -3.93 -4.25 14.70
CA ARG A 10 -4.79 -4.95 13.75
C ARG A 10 -4.49 -4.49 12.33
N VAL A 11 -4.48 -5.46 11.43
CA VAL A 11 -4.56 -5.22 9.99
C VAL A 11 -6.04 -5.31 9.62
N LEU A 12 -6.61 -4.21 9.14
CA LEU A 12 -8.06 -4.07 8.97
C LEU A 12 -8.52 -4.54 7.58
N GLY A 13 -7.82 -4.10 6.55
CA GLY A 13 -8.18 -4.37 5.16
C GLY A 13 -7.17 -3.76 4.19
N ILE A 14 -7.48 -3.83 2.90
CA ILE A 14 -6.67 -3.21 1.86
C ILE A 14 -7.01 -1.71 1.82
N GLN A 15 -5.99 -0.88 1.69
CA GLN A 15 -6.13 0.55 1.42
C GLN A 15 -5.91 0.85 -0.06
N GLN A 16 -4.84 0.32 -0.66
CA GLN A 16 -4.56 0.51 -2.08
C GLN A 16 -3.89 -0.70 -2.74
N ILE A 17 -4.00 -0.78 -4.07
CA ILE A 17 -3.29 -1.72 -4.92
C ILE A 17 -2.63 -0.91 -6.03
N ALA A 18 -1.31 -0.92 -6.07
CA ALA A 18 -0.56 -0.17 -7.09
C ALA A 18 -0.10 -1.10 -8.22
N ILE A 19 -0.43 -0.74 -9.45
CA ILE A 19 -0.21 -1.53 -10.65
C ILE A 19 0.71 -0.75 -11.58
N GLY A 20 1.88 -1.32 -11.86
CA GLY A 20 2.88 -0.75 -12.74
C GLY A 20 2.78 -1.26 -14.17
N GLY A 21 2.90 -0.37 -15.15
CA GLY A 21 3.06 -0.72 -16.55
C GLY A 21 3.88 0.31 -17.32
N PRO A 22 4.44 -0.06 -18.49
CA PRO A 22 5.18 0.91 -19.32
C PRO A 22 4.27 1.97 -19.94
N ASP A 23 2.96 1.71 -20.01
CA ASP A 23 1.94 2.57 -20.61
C ASP A 23 0.63 2.42 -19.82
N LYS A 24 0.24 3.47 -19.09
CA LYS A 24 -0.96 3.41 -18.24
C LYS A 24 -2.24 3.37 -19.06
N THR A 25 -2.25 3.76 -20.34
CA THR A 25 -3.44 3.69 -21.19
C THR A 25 -3.90 2.25 -21.44
N ARG A 26 -2.96 1.30 -21.48
CA ARG A 26 -3.28 -0.13 -21.53
C ARG A 26 -3.88 -0.65 -20.24
N LEU A 27 -3.46 -0.10 -19.10
CA LEU A 27 -4.05 -0.39 -17.79
C LEU A 27 -5.46 0.19 -17.72
N GLN A 28 -5.64 1.46 -18.08
CA GLN A 28 -6.96 2.11 -18.16
C GLN A 28 -7.95 1.29 -18.98
N LYS A 29 -7.53 0.78 -20.15
CA LYS A 29 -8.38 -0.06 -20.98
C LYS A 29 -8.97 -1.25 -20.22
N LEU A 30 -8.19 -1.94 -19.39
CA LEU A 30 -8.71 -3.04 -18.59
C LEU A 30 -9.51 -2.53 -17.39
N TRP A 31 -8.87 -1.72 -16.55
CA TRP A 31 -9.36 -1.39 -15.22
C TRP A 31 -10.52 -0.40 -15.26
N VAL A 32 -10.45 0.62 -16.12
CA VAL A 32 -11.49 1.62 -16.27
C VAL A 32 -12.53 1.15 -17.27
N ASP A 33 -12.13 0.85 -18.52
CA ASP A 33 -13.13 0.62 -19.57
C ASP A 33 -13.85 -0.73 -19.44
N MET A 34 -13.12 -1.82 -19.15
CA MET A 34 -13.71 -3.17 -19.11
C MET A 34 -14.23 -3.55 -17.73
N LEU A 35 -13.53 -3.16 -16.66
CA LEU A 35 -13.91 -3.48 -15.28
C LEU A 35 -14.73 -2.38 -14.60
N GLY A 36 -14.79 -1.17 -15.17
CA GLY A 36 -15.69 -0.10 -14.73
C GLY A 36 -15.22 0.64 -13.48
N LEU A 37 -13.92 0.65 -13.17
CA LEU A 37 -13.40 1.43 -12.05
C LEU A 37 -13.55 2.93 -12.31
N GLU A 38 -13.93 3.68 -11.27
CA GLU A 38 -14.03 5.14 -11.34
C GLU A 38 -12.65 5.77 -11.17
N VAL A 39 -12.23 6.61 -12.12
CA VAL A 39 -11.04 7.46 -11.98
C VAL A 39 -11.41 8.63 -11.08
N THR A 40 -10.77 8.72 -9.93
CA THR A 40 -11.05 9.72 -8.89
C THR A 40 -10.01 10.82 -8.80
N GLY A 41 -8.85 10.62 -9.43
CA GLY A 41 -7.79 11.61 -9.47
C GLY A 41 -6.62 11.15 -10.34
N THR A 42 -5.62 12.02 -10.42
CA THR A 42 -4.34 11.74 -11.09
C THR A 42 -3.22 12.33 -10.27
N PHE A 43 -2.07 11.67 -10.25
CA PHE A 43 -0.88 12.18 -9.58
C PHE A 43 0.34 12.06 -10.50
N ARG A 44 1.22 13.05 -10.44
CA ARG A 44 2.42 13.11 -11.27
C ARG A 44 3.58 13.67 -10.46
N SER A 45 4.70 12.96 -10.45
CA SER A 45 5.90 13.35 -9.68
C SER A 45 7.18 13.01 -10.42
N GLU A 46 7.98 14.03 -10.73
CA GLU A 46 9.33 13.85 -11.28
C GLU A 46 10.26 13.15 -10.29
N ARG A 47 10.11 13.44 -8.99
CA ARG A 47 10.93 12.85 -7.92
C ARG A 47 10.70 11.35 -7.80
N GLU A 48 9.44 10.92 -7.90
CA GLU A 48 9.05 9.51 -7.80
C GLU A 48 9.05 8.80 -9.16
N ASN A 49 9.40 9.51 -10.25
CA ASN A 49 9.37 9.02 -11.63
C ASN A 49 8.02 8.34 -11.98
N VAL A 50 6.90 8.99 -11.64
CA VAL A 50 5.56 8.40 -11.79
C VAL A 50 4.57 9.38 -12.41
N ASP A 51 3.71 8.84 -13.27
CA ASP A 51 2.44 9.41 -13.70
C ASP A 51 1.36 8.33 -13.51
N GLU A 52 0.38 8.61 -12.68
CA GLU A 52 -0.62 7.63 -12.27
C GLU A 52 -2.05 8.17 -12.32
N ASP A 53 -2.98 7.27 -12.63
CA ASP A 53 -4.40 7.49 -12.45
C ASP A 53 -4.86 6.75 -11.18
N ILE A 54 -5.54 7.47 -10.30
CA ILE A 54 -6.04 6.95 -9.03
C ILE A 54 -7.48 6.50 -9.27
N CYS A 55 -7.65 5.20 -9.43
CA CYS A 55 -8.97 4.58 -9.55
C CYS A 55 -9.49 4.16 -8.17
N ALA A 56 -10.79 3.89 -8.05
CA ALA A 56 -11.34 3.37 -6.80
C ALA A 56 -12.34 2.24 -6.99
N ILE A 57 -12.34 1.30 -6.04
CA ILE A 57 -13.34 0.25 -5.86
C ILE A 57 -13.90 0.29 -4.44
N GLY A 58 -15.13 -0.21 -4.25
CA GLY A 58 -15.80 -0.15 -2.96
C GLY A 58 -16.36 1.23 -2.63
N THR A 59 -16.83 1.41 -1.41
CA THR A 59 -17.59 2.60 -1.00
C THR A 59 -17.32 2.99 0.44
N GLY A 60 -17.37 4.30 0.73
CA GLY A 60 -17.23 4.81 2.09
C GLY A 60 -15.90 4.38 2.73
N PRO A 61 -15.91 3.97 4.02
CA PRO A 61 -14.70 3.53 4.72
C PRO A 61 -14.06 2.23 4.17
N PHE A 62 -14.71 1.53 3.24
CA PHE A 62 -14.19 0.33 2.59
C PHE A 62 -13.70 0.60 1.16
N LYS A 63 -13.57 1.88 0.77
CA LYS A 63 -13.00 2.24 -0.52
C LYS A 63 -11.53 1.80 -0.56
N VAL A 64 -11.14 1.22 -1.69
CA VAL A 64 -9.76 0.82 -2.00
C VAL A 64 -9.32 1.58 -3.23
N GLU A 65 -8.14 2.21 -3.15
CA GLU A 65 -7.51 2.87 -4.30
C GLU A 65 -6.82 1.83 -5.19
N VAL A 66 -6.89 2.04 -6.50
CA VAL A 66 -6.19 1.23 -7.50
C VAL A 66 -5.38 2.18 -8.37
N ASP A 67 -4.07 2.24 -8.11
CA ASP A 67 -3.17 3.20 -8.75
C ASP A 67 -2.61 2.58 -10.02
N LEU A 68 -2.92 3.19 -11.16
CA LEU A 68 -2.45 2.75 -12.47
C LEU A 68 -1.24 3.59 -12.87
N MET A 69 -0.03 3.07 -12.62
CA MET A 69 1.21 3.80 -12.73
C MET A 69 1.95 3.52 -14.04
N GLN A 70 2.51 4.59 -14.62
CA GLN A 70 3.60 4.50 -15.60
C GLN A 70 4.79 5.37 -15.17
N PRO A 71 6.02 5.07 -15.65
CA PRO A 71 7.16 5.94 -15.44
C PRO A 71 7.04 7.20 -16.29
N LEU A 72 7.61 8.30 -15.79
CA LEU A 72 7.85 9.49 -16.60
C LEU A 72 9.01 9.26 -17.59
N ASP A 73 10.02 8.53 -17.13
CA ASP A 73 11.19 8.14 -17.88
C ASP A 73 11.50 6.67 -17.56
N PRO A 74 11.33 5.74 -18.53
CA PRO A 74 11.52 4.30 -18.30
C PRO A 74 12.93 3.92 -17.82
N GLU A 75 13.94 4.75 -18.13
CA GLU A 75 15.34 4.48 -17.78
C GLU A 75 15.72 5.02 -16.39
N LYS A 76 14.82 5.76 -15.73
CA LYS A 76 15.06 6.34 -14.39
C LYS A 76 14.48 5.48 -13.28
N LYS A 77 15.03 5.68 -12.08
CA LYS A 77 14.48 5.15 -10.83
C LYS A 77 13.72 6.26 -10.09
N PRO A 78 12.64 5.95 -9.36
CA PRO A 78 12.01 4.63 -9.21
C PRO A 78 11.45 4.01 -10.51
N ALA A 79 11.60 2.69 -10.67
CA ALA A 79 11.14 1.97 -11.86
C ALA A 79 9.74 1.38 -11.61
N VAL A 80 8.72 2.24 -11.49
CA VAL A 80 7.36 1.86 -11.08
C VAL A 80 6.71 0.79 -11.96
N HIS A 81 7.14 0.67 -13.22
CA HIS A 81 6.69 -0.32 -14.19
C HIS A 81 7.36 -1.69 -14.11
N ALA A 82 8.50 -1.81 -13.41
CA ALA A 82 9.30 -3.03 -13.44
C ALA A 82 8.62 -4.21 -12.73
N THR A 83 7.83 -3.92 -11.68
CA THR A 83 7.01 -4.90 -10.97
C THR A 83 5.53 -4.63 -11.27
N PRO A 84 4.82 -5.53 -11.99
CA PRO A 84 3.44 -5.29 -12.41
C PRO A 84 2.46 -5.06 -11.25
N LEU A 85 2.55 -5.88 -10.20
CA LEU A 85 1.90 -5.59 -8.91
C LEU A 85 2.94 -4.91 -8.02
N ASN A 86 3.00 -3.57 -8.09
CA ASN A 86 4.09 -2.79 -7.55
C ASN A 86 4.13 -2.87 -6.02
N HIS A 87 3.00 -2.57 -5.37
CA HIS A 87 2.83 -2.73 -3.93
C HIS A 87 1.34 -2.89 -3.56
N VAL A 88 1.13 -3.34 -2.33
CA VAL A 88 -0.21 -3.38 -1.69
C VAL A 88 -0.17 -2.54 -0.42
N GLY A 89 -1.18 -1.70 -0.23
CA GLY A 89 -1.39 -0.92 0.98
C GLY A 89 -2.37 -1.59 1.91
N LEU A 90 -2.03 -1.63 3.20
CA LEU A 90 -2.84 -2.23 4.25
C LEU A 90 -3.21 -1.18 5.29
N TRP A 91 -4.49 -1.13 5.63
CA TRP A 91 -4.98 -0.35 6.76
C TRP A 91 -4.53 -0.97 8.08
N ILE A 92 -3.88 -0.16 8.92
CA ILE A 92 -3.40 -0.50 10.25
C ILE A 92 -4.08 0.42 11.26
N ASP A 93 -4.69 -0.14 12.31
CA ASP A 93 -5.40 0.65 13.32
C ASP A 93 -4.46 1.51 14.20
N ASP A 94 -3.28 1.01 14.51
CA ASP A 94 -2.22 1.71 15.26
C ASP A 94 -0.86 1.44 14.60
N LEU A 95 -0.48 2.31 13.67
CA LEU A 95 0.74 2.19 12.89
C LEU A 95 2.02 2.29 13.73
N PRO A 96 2.19 3.27 14.66
CA PRO A 96 3.36 3.33 15.55
C PRO A 96 3.57 2.04 16.34
N THR A 97 2.51 1.52 16.98
CA THR A 97 2.58 0.28 17.75
C THR A 97 2.91 -0.92 16.86
N ALA A 98 2.37 -0.96 15.64
CA ALA A 98 2.70 -1.99 14.66
C ALA A 98 4.16 -1.96 14.25
N VAL A 99 4.71 -0.78 13.96
CA VAL A 99 6.12 -0.61 13.56
C VAL A 99 7.05 -1.05 14.67
N GLU A 100 6.83 -0.60 15.91
CA GLU A 100 7.64 -0.99 17.06
C GLU A 100 7.63 -2.51 17.24
N TRP A 101 6.44 -3.12 17.27
CA TRP A 101 6.31 -4.55 17.50
C TRP A 101 6.93 -5.35 16.36
N LEU A 102 6.62 -5.05 15.09
CA LEU A 102 7.16 -5.77 13.94
C LEU A 102 8.68 -5.66 13.84
N THR A 103 9.24 -4.49 14.15
CA THR A 103 10.70 -4.30 14.21
C THR A 103 11.31 -5.21 15.28
N SER A 104 10.70 -5.31 16.46
CA SER A 104 11.14 -6.22 17.53
C SER A 104 11.06 -7.71 17.14
N GLN A 105 10.21 -8.06 16.17
CA GLN A 105 10.09 -9.40 15.62
C GLN A 105 11.06 -9.68 14.46
N GLY A 106 11.93 -8.73 14.10
CA GLY A 106 12.91 -8.90 13.01
C GLY A 106 12.36 -8.61 11.62
N VAL A 107 11.25 -7.86 11.52
CA VAL A 107 10.71 -7.41 10.23
C VAL A 107 11.50 -6.23 9.70
N ARG A 108 11.89 -6.30 8.43
CA ARG A 108 12.64 -5.25 7.75
C ARG A 108 11.70 -4.20 7.18
N PHE A 109 11.88 -2.96 7.61
CA PHE A 109 11.24 -1.79 7.01
C PHE A 109 12.12 -1.19 5.91
N ALA A 110 11.47 -0.60 4.91
CA ALA A 110 12.15 0.24 3.93
C ALA A 110 12.57 1.58 4.58
N PRO A 111 13.58 2.27 4.03
CA PRO A 111 14.01 3.57 4.55
C PRO A 111 12.88 4.62 4.57
N GLY A 112 12.98 5.57 5.49
CA GLY A 112 12.11 6.75 5.57
C GLY A 112 11.13 6.77 6.74
N GLY A 113 10.99 5.67 7.49
CA GLY A 113 10.14 5.59 8.68
C GLY A 113 8.67 5.93 8.40
N ILE A 114 7.93 6.25 9.47
CA ILE A 114 6.56 6.76 9.37
C ILE A 114 6.62 8.20 8.85
N ARG A 115 5.89 8.47 7.77
CA ARG A 115 5.79 9.78 7.13
C ARG A 115 4.43 9.98 6.46
N ARG A 116 4.13 11.21 6.06
CA ARG A 116 2.90 11.53 5.33
C ARG A 116 2.97 11.01 3.88
N GLY A 117 2.01 10.18 3.49
CA GLY A 117 1.81 9.64 2.14
C GLY A 117 1.03 10.57 1.21
N ALA A 118 0.89 10.18 -0.06
CA ALA A 118 0.22 10.98 -1.09
C ALA A 118 -1.27 11.22 -0.79
N ALA A 119 -1.96 10.20 -0.26
CA ALA A 119 -3.35 10.28 0.19
C ALA A 119 -3.53 11.01 1.55
N GLY A 120 -2.46 11.56 2.14
CA GLY A 120 -2.54 12.35 3.37
C GLY A 120 -2.59 11.53 4.67
N PHE A 121 -2.38 10.22 4.62
CA PHE A 121 -2.25 9.34 5.80
C PHE A 121 -0.78 9.18 6.21
N ASP A 122 -0.55 8.78 7.46
CA ASP A 122 0.78 8.34 7.87
C ASP A 122 1.03 6.92 7.35
N ILE A 123 2.20 6.73 6.74
CA ILE A 123 2.58 5.52 6.03
C ILE A 123 4.02 5.10 6.38
N CYS A 124 4.29 3.80 6.28
CA CYS A 124 5.64 3.26 6.15
C CYS A 124 5.61 2.02 5.25
N PHE A 125 6.78 1.51 4.85
CA PHE A 125 6.85 0.35 3.97
C PHE A 125 7.65 -0.79 4.60
N LEU A 126 7.19 -2.03 4.40
CA LEU A 126 8.01 -3.21 4.60
C LEU A 126 8.91 -3.42 3.39
N HIS A 127 10.18 -3.72 3.62
CA HIS A 127 11.12 -3.94 2.54
C HIS A 127 10.78 -5.26 1.81
N PRO A 128 10.87 -5.33 0.46
CA PRO A 128 10.58 -6.57 -0.27
C PRO A 128 11.56 -7.72 0.00
N LYS A 129 12.77 -7.40 0.51
CA LYS A 129 13.86 -8.36 0.72
C LYS A 129 14.37 -8.31 2.15
N ALA A 130 14.56 -9.45 2.80
CA ALA A 130 15.18 -9.55 4.11
C ALA A 130 16.69 -9.22 4.07
N ASN A 131 17.33 -9.15 5.25
CA ASN A 131 18.79 -9.15 5.43
C ASN A 131 19.15 -9.86 6.74
N ASP A 132 20.44 -9.92 7.06
CA ASP A 132 20.94 -10.65 8.25
C ASP A 132 20.40 -10.09 9.57
N GLU A 133 20.20 -8.77 9.66
CA GLU A 133 19.67 -8.09 10.86
C GLU A 133 18.15 -8.24 10.99
N PHE A 134 17.43 -8.18 9.87
CA PHE A 134 15.98 -8.26 9.79
C PHE A 134 15.58 -9.38 8.82
N PRO A 135 15.44 -10.63 9.32
CA PRO A 135 15.23 -11.81 8.49
C PRO A 135 13.81 -11.94 7.91
N ILE A 136 12.85 -11.09 8.32
CA ILE A 136 11.46 -11.14 7.84
C ILE A 136 11.19 -9.94 6.92
N ALA A 137 10.58 -10.18 5.75
CA ALA A 137 10.33 -9.17 4.74
C ALA A 137 9.09 -9.53 3.89
N GLY A 138 8.81 -8.74 2.86
CA GLY A 138 7.67 -8.97 1.96
C GLY A 138 7.87 -10.05 0.88
N GLU A 139 8.96 -10.82 0.91
CA GLU A 139 9.24 -11.93 -0.03
C GLU A 139 9.05 -11.56 -1.52
N GLY A 140 9.56 -10.40 -1.91
CA GLY A 140 9.45 -9.84 -3.26
C GLY A 140 8.30 -8.84 -3.43
N VAL A 141 7.40 -8.72 -2.47
CA VAL A 141 6.29 -7.75 -2.47
C VAL A 141 6.66 -6.54 -1.61
N LEU A 142 6.49 -5.34 -2.17
CA LEU A 142 6.51 -4.11 -1.37
C LEU A 142 5.15 -3.97 -0.68
N ILE A 143 5.15 -3.79 0.63
CA ILE A 143 3.91 -3.66 1.42
C ILE A 143 3.93 -2.29 2.09
N GLU A 144 2.90 -1.51 1.83
CA GLU A 144 2.66 -0.24 2.50
C GLU A 144 1.73 -0.45 3.69
N MET A 145 2.11 0.10 4.83
CA MET A 145 1.33 0.10 6.05
C MET A 145 0.81 1.51 6.27
N VAL A 146 -0.51 1.66 6.30
CA VAL A 146 -1.19 2.95 6.31
C VAL A 146 -1.99 3.09 7.60
N GLN A 147 -1.77 4.18 8.33
CA GLN A 147 -2.56 4.50 9.51
C GLN A 147 -4.03 4.73 9.12
N ALA A 148 -4.91 3.84 9.56
CA ALA A 148 -6.33 3.94 9.33
C ALA A 148 -6.92 5.13 10.11
N PRO A 149 -7.75 5.96 9.47
CA PRO A 149 -8.49 6.99 10.18
C PRO A 149 -9.63 6.38 11.02
N PRO A 150 -10.14 7.09 12.04
CA PRO A 150 -11.12 6.53 12.99
C PRO A 150 -12.36 5.93 12.35
N GLU A 151 -12.85 6.50 11.24
CA GLU A 151 -14.02 6.01 10.51
C GLU A 151 -13.77 4.65 9.84
N VAL A 152 -12.56 4.38 9.37
CA VAL A 152 -12.17 3.07 8.81
C VAL A 152 -12.10 2.04 9.92
N VAL A 153 -11.44 2.37 11.04
CA VAL A 153 -11.38 1.49 12.23
C VAL A 153 -12.78 1.12 12.70
N LYS A 154 -13.65 2.12 12.88
CA LYS A 154 -15.03 1.90 13.33
C LYS A 154 -15.84 1.03 12.37
N ALA A 155 -15.66 1.21 11.06
CA ALA A 155 -16.38 0.43 10.06
C ALA A 155 -15.97 -1.05 10.06
N PHE A 156 -14.66 -1.33 10.17
CA PHE A 156 -14.17 -2.71 10.29
C PHE A 156 -14.53 -3.34 11.64
N ASP A 157 -14.60 -2.58 12.72
CA ASP A 157 -15.03 -3.06 14.03
C ASP A 157 -16.50 -3.48 14.02
N ALA A 158 -17.36 -2.67 13.40
CA ALA A 158 -18.77 -3.02 13.22
C ALA A 158 -18.95 -4.33 12.42
N LEU A 159 -18.17 -4.56 11.36
CA LEU A 159 -18.20 -5.82 10.59
C LEU A 159 -17.70 -7.02 11.40
N ALA A 160 -16.71 -6.81 12.26
CA ALA A 160 -16.14 -7.85 13.12
C ALA A 160 -17.01 -8.16 14.35
N GLY A 161 -18.13 -7.44 14.56
CA GLY A 161 -18.98 -7.57 15.74
C GLY A 161 -18.28 -7.11 17.03
N ARG A 162 -17.42 -6.09 16.94
CA ARG A 162 -16.64 -5.52 18.05
C ARG A 162 -17.19 -4.17 18.49
#